data_AF-A0A3D5RSB0-F1
#
_entry.id   AF-A0A3D5RSB0-F1
#
_cell.length_a   1.000
_cell.length_b   1.000
_cell.length_c   1.000
_cell.angle_alpha   90.00
_cell.angle_beta   90.00
_cell.angle_gamma   90.00
#
_symmetry.space_group_name_H-M   'P 1'
#
loop_
_entity.id
_entity.type
_entity.pdbx_description
1 polymer ?
#
loop_
_entity_poly.entity_id
_entity_poly.type
_entity_poly.pdbx_seq_one_letter_code
_entity_poly.pdbx_strand_id
1 'polypeptide(L)'
;GLFGTVWGILNALIAIGVSGQVSIDKVAGPLGEALIMTAIGLFVAVPAVLGYNFYVRRNKLLMERVRNFAADIHAVLLSSGQGRQAAE
;
A
#
# COMPACT_ATOMS: atom_id res chain seq x y z
N GLY A 1 11.90 6.45 -5.77
CA GLY A 1 10.83 7.39 -6.15
C GLY A 1 11.29 8.80 -5.88
N LEU A 2 10.45 9.62 -5.23
CA LEU A 2 10.68 11.05 -5.05
C LEU A 2 11.96 11.42 -4.28
N PHE A 3 12.25 10.73 -3.18
CA PHE A 3 13.48 11.01 -2.42
C PHE A 3 14.74 10.79 -3.26
N GLY A 4 14.79 9.68 -4.00
CA GLY A 4 15.93 9.36 -4.86
C GLY A 4 16.12 10.37 -5.99
N THR A 5 15.03 10.88 -6.57
CA THR A 5 15.13 11.93 -7.60
C THR A 5 15.65 13.23 -7.03
N VAL A 6 15.15 13.65 -5.87
CA VAL A 6 15.56 14.89 -5.20
C VAL A 6 17.04 14.80 -4.81
N TRP A 7 17.46 13.69 -4.23
CA TRP A 7 18.85 13.47 -3.84
C TRP A 7 19.80 13.45 -5.05
N GLY A 8 19.43 12.74 -6.12
CA GLY A 8 20.23 12.68 -7.35
C GLY A 8 20.41 14.05 -8.01
N ILE A 9 19.32 14.81 -8.12
CA ILE A 9 19.37 16.18 -8.69
C ILE A 9 20.17 17.11 -7.77
N LEU A 10 20.02 17.01 -6.45
CA LEU A 10 20.80 17.81 -5.50
C LEU A 10 22.31 17.60 -5.69
N ASN A 11 22.76 16.34 -5.76
CA ASN A 11 24.17 16.02 -5.96
C ASN A 11 24.70 16.54 -7.32
N ALA A 12 23.87 16.46 -8.36
CA ALA A 12 24.21 17.01 -9.68
C ALA A 12 24.40 18.53 -9.61
N LEU A 13 23.49 19.24 -8.95
CA LEU A 13 23.56 20.70 -8.80
C LEU A 13 24.77 21.14 -7.97
N ILE A 14 25.13 20.40 -6.92
CA ILE A 14 26.35 20.65 -6.13
C ILE A 14 27.59 20.48 -7.01
N ALA A 15 27.68 19.39 -7.79
CA ALA A 15 28.82 19.15 -8.67
C ALA A 15 28.98 20.24 -9.75
N ILE A 16 27.86 20.71 -10.31
CA ILE A 16 27.85 21.83 -11.27
C ILE A 16 28.32 23.11 -10.58
N GLY A 17 27.79 23.40 -9.40
CA GLY A 17 28.15 24.59 -8.61
C GLY A 17 29.64 24.65 -8.24
N VAL A 18 30.26 23.51 -7.94
CA VAL A 18 31.72 23.42 -7.69
C VAL A 18 32.52 23.61 -8.99
N SER A 19 32.05 23.06 -10.12
CA SER A 19 32.78 23.15 -11.39
C SER A 19 32.66 24.49 -12.12
N GLY A 20 31.70 25.34 -11.74
CA GLY A 20 31.46 26.67 -12.32
C GLY A 20 31.03 26.69 -13.79
N GLN A 21 30.95 25.54 -14.46
CA GLN A 21 30.58 25.40 -15.86
C GLN A 21 29.32 24.55 -15.98
N VAL A 22 28.28 25.17 -16.56
CA VAL A 22 27.04 24.48 -16.91
C VAL A 22 27.16 24.01 -18.35
N SER A 23 27.16 22.69 -18.57
CA SER A 23 27.00 22.09 -19.89
C SER A 23 25.91 21.03 -19.86
N ILE A 24 25.20 20.87 -20.99
CA ILE A 24 24.11 19.88 -21.13
C ILE A 24 24.63 18.47 -20.85
N ASP A 25 25.85 18.16 -21.27
CA ASP A 25 26.48 16.86 -21.06
C ASP A 25 26.62 16.51 -19.56
N LYS A 26 26.85 17.52 -18.71
CA LYS A 26 26.94 17.33 -17.26
C LYS A 26 25.59 17.17 -16.56
N VAL A 27 24.50 17.61 -17.18
CA VAL A 27 23.15 17.53 -16.60
C VAL A 27 22.41 16.28 -17.07
N ALA A 28 22.66 15.80 -18.30
CA ALA A 28 21.92 14.72 -18.92
C ALA A 28 21.98 13.38 -18.14
N GLY A 29 23.16 13.01 -17.61
CA GLY A 29 23.34 11.77 -16.86
C GLY A 29 22.49 11.69 -15.58
N PRO A 30 22.69 12.61 -14.61
CA PRO A 30 21.93 12.61 -13.36
C PRO A 30 20.41 12.75 -13.54
N LEU A 31 19.97 13.46 -14.60
CA LEU A 31 18.55 13.56 -14.94
C LEU A 31 17.97 12.21 -15.38
N GLY A 32 18.72 11.43 -16.16
CA GLY A 32 18.35 10.07 -16.56
C GLY A 32 18.23 9.13 -15.38
N GLU A 33 19.15 9.20 -14.42
CA GLU A 33 19.10 8.41 -13.19
C GLU A 33 17.86 8.75 -12.34
N ALA A 34 17.50 10.03 -12.24
CA ALA A 34 16.29 10.46 -11.55
C ALA A 34 15.01 9.90 -12.19
N LEU A 35 14.93 9.80 -13.52
CA LEU A 35 13.79 9.19 -14.20
C LEU A 35 13.64 7.70 -13.85
N ILE A 36 14.76 6.96 -13.82
CA ILE A 36 14.77 5.54 -13.42
C ILE A 36 14.29 5.38 -11.97
N MET A 37 14.72 6.27 -11.06
CA MET A 37 14.27 6.26 -9.66
C MET A 37 12.76 6.46 -9.50
N THR A 38 12.14 7.21 -10.41
CA THR A 38 10.68 7.38 -10.46
C THR A 38 10.01 6.11 -10.95
N ALA A 39 10.51 5.53 -12.05
CA ALA A 39 9.98 4.29 -12.61
C ALA A 39 10.02 3.14 -11.60
N ILE A 40 11.14 2.98 -10.87
CA ILE A 40 11.26 1.98 -9.79
C ILE A 40 10.26 2.26 -8.66
N GLY A 41 10.10 3.53 -8.28
CA GLY A 41 9.14 3.93 -7.25
C GLY A 41 7.72 3.51 -7.60
N LEU A 42 7.31 3.75 -8.85
CA LEU A 42 5.98 3.35 -9.34
C LEU A 42 5.85 1.82 -9.45
N PHE A 43 6.89 1.16 -9.95
CA PHE A 43 6.92 -0.30 -10.09
C PHE A 43 6.71 -1.03 -8.77
N VAL A 44 7.23 -0.49 -7.66
CA VAL A 44 7.01 -1.04 -6.32
C VAL A 44 5.66 -0.61 -5.73
N ALA A 45 5.27 0.66 -5.92
CA ALA A 45 4.07 1.21 -5.29
C ALA A 45 2.76 0.59 -5.81
N VAL A 46 2.63 0.42 -7.13
CA VAL A 46 1.36 -0.06 -7.73
C VAL A 46 1.01 -1.48 -7.29
N PRO A 47 1.89 -2.48 -7.38
CA PRO A 47 1.60 -3.83 -6.91
C PRO A 47 1.33 -3.89 -5.41
N ALA A 48 2.05 -3.10 -4.61
CA ALA A 48 1.86 -3.05 -3.16
C ALA A 48 0.44 -2.58 -2.78
N VAL A 49 -0.05 -1.52 -3.43
CA VAL A 49 -1.41 -1.00 -3.19
C VAL A 49 -2.48 -1.98 -3.67
N LEU A 50 -2.27 -2.65 -4.81
CA LEU A 50 -3.17 -3.70 -5.29
C LEU A 50 -3.26 -4.87 -4.30
N GLY A 51 -2.11 -5.33 -3.80
CA GLY A 51 -2.03 -6.38 -2.79
C GLY A 51 -2.74 -5.99 -1.49
N TYR A 52 -2.46 -4.79 -0.98
CA TYR A 52 -3.14 -4.26 0.21
C TYR A 52 -4.66 -4.25 0.05
N ASN A 53 -5.17 -3.71 -1.06
CA ASN A 53 -6.61 -3.66 -1.32
C ASN A 53 -7.23 -5.06 -1.43
N PHE A 54 -6.52 -6.01 -2.05
CA PHE A 54 -6.95 -7.40 -2.12
C PHE A 54 -7.08 -8.06 -0.74
N TYR A 55 -6.09 -7.88 0.12
CA TYR A 55 -6.11 -8.45 1.47
C TYR A 55 -7.16 -7.78 2.36
N VAL A 56 -7.32 -6.46 2.28
CA VAL A 56 -8.38 -5.74 3.02
C VAL A 56 -9.76 -6.26 2.64
N ARG A 57 -10.02 -6.46 1.34
CA ARG A 57 -11.29 -7.03 0.87
C ARG A 57 -11.52 -8.43 1.41
N ARG A 58 -10.52 -9.31 1.37
CA ARG A 58 -10.64 -10.67 1.93
C ARG A 58 -10.86 -10.64 3.44
N ASN A 59 -10.14 -9.78 4.16
CA ASN A 59 -10.31 -9.67 5.60
C ASN A 59 -11.74 -9.28 5.98
N LYS A 60 -12.33 -8.32 5.26
CA LYS A 60 -13.74 -7.93 5.47
C LYS A 60 -14.69 -9.12 5.29
N LEU A 61 -14.52 -9.90 4.23
CA LEU A 61 -15.34 -11.09 3.96
C LEU A 61 -15.17 -12.17 5.03
N LEU A 62 -13.96 -12.37 5.53
CA LEU A 62 -13.71 -13.33 6.63
C LEU A 62 -14.37 -12.88 7.92
N MET A 63 -14.25 -11.59 8.27
CA MET A 63 -14.91 -11.03 9.45
C MET A 63 -16.44 -11.13 9.37
N GLU A 64 -17.01 -10.94 8.18
CA GLU A 64 -18.45 -11.14 7.94
C GLU A 64 -18.87 -12.59 8.17
N ARG A 65 -18.09 -13.57 7.68
CA ARG A 65 -18.36 -14.99 7.93
C ARG A 65 -18.31 -15.34 9.42
N VAL A 66 -17.31 -14.84 10.14
CA VAL A 66 -17.19 -15.06 11.59
C VAL A 66 -18.39 -14.44 12.32
N ARG A 67 -18.80 -13.23 11.91
CA ARG A 67 -19.97 -12.56 12.50
C ARG A 67 -21.26 -13.33 12.24
N ASN A 68 -21.46 -13.83 11.04
CA ASN A 68 -22.65 -14.62 10.69
C ASN A 68 -22.67 -15.93 11.50
N PHE A 69 -21.54 -16.63 11.58
CA PHE A 69 -21.42 -17.83 12.41
C PHE A 69 -21.75 -17.56 13.89
N ALA A 70 -21.27 -16.45 14.45
CA ALA A 70 -21.61 -16.07 15.82
C ALA A 70 -23.11 -15.76 15.99
N ALA A 71 -23.73 -15.12 14.99
CA ALA A 71 -25.16 -14.85 14.99
C ALA A 71 -25.99 -16.15 14.92
N ASP A 72 -25.57 -17.12 14.12
CA ASP A 72 -26.21 -18.44 14.00
C ASP A 72 -26.17 -19.18 15.35
N ILE A 73 -25.00 -19.21 16.01
CA ILE A 73 -24.86 -19.79 17.36
C ILE A 73 -25.78 -19.09 18.35
N HIS A 74 -25.81 -17.75 18.34
CA HIS A 74 -26.65 -16.97 19.23
C HIS A 74 -28.15 -17.27 19.02
N ALA A 75 -28.58 -17.41 17.77
CA ALA A 75 -29.95 -17.80 17.44
C ALA A 75 -30.31 -19.21 17.93
N VAL A 76 -29.40 -20.19 17.76
CA VAL A 76 -29.60 -21.56 18.27
C VAL A 76 -29.72 -21.57 19.78
N LEU A 77 -28.83 -20.88 20.50
CA LEU A 77 -28.88 -20.79 21.97
C LEU A 77 -30.19 -20.19 22.47
N LEU A 78 -30.65 -19.08 21.87
CA LEU A 78 -31.92 -18.45 22.25
C LEU A 78 -33.13 -19.33 21.93
N SER A 79 -33.14 -19.98 20.76
CA SER A 79 -34.23 -20.90 20.37
C SER A 79 -34.32 -22.13 21.28
N SER A 80 -33.18 -22.64 21.76
CA SER A 80 -33.11 -23.77 22.70
C SER A 80 -33.65 -23.42 24.10
N GLY A 81 -33.62 -22.15 24.49
CA GLY A 81 -34.21 -21.67 25.75
C GLY A 81 -35.73 -21.52 25.70
N GLN A 82 -36.29 -21.10 24.56
CA GLN A 82 -37.75 -20.96 24.39
C GLN A 82 -38.48 -22.30 24.34
N GLY A 83 -37.86 -23.35 23.79
CA GLY A 83 -38.45 -24.70 23.77
C GLY A 83 -38.66 -25.33 25.15
N ARG A 84 -37.93 -24.88 26.19
CA ARG A 84 -38.14 -25.34 27.58
C ARG A 84 -39.25 -24.57 28.31
N GLN A 85 -39.48 -23.29 27.98
CA GLN A 85 -40.54 -22.49 28.61
C GLN A 85 -41.94 -22.78 28.08
N ALA A 86 -42.07 -23.35 26.88
CA ALA A 86 -43.37 -23.79 26.35
C ALA A 86 -43.80 -25.19 26.84
N ALA A 87 -42.91 -25.90 27.55
CA ALA A 87 -43.14 -27.24 28.08
C ALA A 87 -43.38 -27.27 29.61
N GLU A 88 -43.37 -26.10 30.27
CA GLU A 88 -43.85 -25.86 31.64
C GLU A 88 -45.21 -25.15 31.60
#